data_AF-A0A1H6LRB5-F1
#
_entry.id   AF-A0A1H6LRB5-F1
#
_cell.length_a   1.000
_cell.length_b   1.000
_cell.length_c   1.000
_cell.angle_alpha   90.00
_cell.angle_beta   90.00
_cell.angle_gamma   90.00
#
_symmetry.space_group_name_H-M   'P 1'
#
loop_
_entity.id
_entity.type
_entity.pdbx_description
1 polymer ?
#
loop_
_entity_poly.entity_id
_entity_poly.type
_entity_poly.pdbx_seq_one_letter_code
_entity_poly.pdbx_strand_id
1 'polypeptide(L)'
;MASSRFGERFPKREARATKLLAANVRRLRKAKKMTQENLAAAVQVDQQAISLIENARSNPAILLLDAIASVLGAEMVDLFDPKTRVGRSSQNDEASRSARKRRTKV
;
A
#
# COMPACT_ATOMS: atom_id res chain seq x y z
N MET A 1 26.83 -2.33 3.93
CA MET A 1 26.16 -1.84 5.16
C MET A 1 25.40 -0.52 4.91
N ALA A 2 24.45 -0.47 3.97
CA ALA A 2 23.68 0.76 3.66
C ALA A 2 22.16 0.59 3.71
N SER A 3 21.66 -0.66 3.70
CA SER A 3 20.22 -0.94 3.65
C SER A 3 19.46 -0.74 4.98
N SER A 4 20.15 -0.50 6.11
CA SER A 4 19.52 -0.41 7.45
C SER A 4 18.83 0.94 7.70
N ARG A 5 19.49 2.05 7.36
CA ARG A 5 19.00 3.41 7.70
C ARG A 5 17.64 3.77 7.09
N PHE A 6 17.32 3.26 5.91
CA PHE A 6 16.03 3.55 5.28
C PHE A 6 14.88 2.88 6.05
N GLY A 7 15.06 1.63 6.50
CA GLY A 7 14.04 0.90 7.25
C GLY A 7 13.79 1.52 8.63
N GLU A 8 14.85 2.01 9.28
CA GLU A 8 14.78 2.74 10.55
C GLU A 8 14.03 4.08 10.38
N ARG A 9 14.37 4.85 9.35
CA ARG A 9 13.73 6.16 9.08
C ARG A 9 12.29 6.03 8.60
N PHE A 10 12.00 5.02 7.79
CA PHE A 10 10.70 4.78 7.19
C PHE A 10 10.22 3.36 7.50
N PRO A 11 9.85 3.07 8.76
CA PRO A 11 9.41 1.74 9.15
C PRO A 11 8.14 1.36 8.40
N LYS A 12 8.00 0.06 8.11
CA LYS A 12 6.78 -0.45 7.50
C LYS A 12 5.64 -0.36 8.50
N ARG A 13 4.51 0.18 8.07
CA ARG A 13 3.32 0.36 8.89
C ARG A 13 2.43 -0.87 8.75
N GLU A 14 2.20 -1.54 9.88
CA GLU A 14 1.45 -2.80 9.91
C GLU A 14 -0.08 -2.61 9.92
N ALA A 15 -0.55 -1.38 10.15
CA ALA A 15 -1.96 -1.05 10.18
C ALA A 15 -2.68 -1.48 8.88
N ARG A 16 -3.90 -2.00 9.04
CA ARG A 16 -4.69 -2.47 7.88
C ARG A 16 -4.97 -1.32 6.90
N ALA A 17 -5.25 -0.12 7.40
CA ALA A 17 -5.51 1.05 6.56
C ALA A 17 -4.32 1.43 5.68
N THR A 18 -3.09 1.46 6.23
CA THR A 18 -1.88 1.78 5.45
C THR A 18 -1.57 0.72 4.41
N LYS A 19 -1.84 -0.55 4.73
CA LYS A 19 -1.74 -1.68 3.80
C LYS A 19 -2.74 -1.57 2.65
N LEU A 20 -4.01 -1.30 2.94
CA LEU A 20 -5.07 -1.10 1.94
C LEU A 20 -4.74 0.07 1.03
N LEU A 21 -4.39 1.21 1.62
CA LEU A 21 -3.98 2.41 0.89
C LEU A 21 -2.85 2.12 -0.09
N ALA A 22 -1.76 1.50 0.39
CA ALA A 22 -0.61 1.17 -0.44
C ALA A 22 -0.97 0.29 -1.64
N ALA A 23 -1.79 -0.74 -1.41
CA ALA A 23 -2.19 -1.68 -2.45
C ALA A 23 -3.16 -1.06 -3.45
N ASN A 24 -4.14 -0.28 -2.98
CA ASN A 24 -5.15 0.36 -3.81
C ASN A 24 -4.57 1.49 -4.65
N VAL A 25 -3.75 2.38 -4.08
CA VAL A 25 -3.07 3.45 -4.84
C VAL A 25 -2.24 2.85 -5.97
N ARG A 26 -1.44 1.80 -5.67
CA ARG A 26 -0.65 1.10 -6.69
C ARG A 26 -1.52 0.47 -7.78
N ARG A 27 -2.63 -0.18 -7.39
CA ARG A 27 -3.57 -0.82 -8.32
C ARG A 27 -4.20 0.21 -9.26
N LEU A 28 -4.76 1.28 -8.70
CA LEU A 28 -5.42 2.35 -9.43
C LEU A 28 -4.45 3.10 -10.35
N ARG A 29 -3.25 3.44 -9.85
CA ARG A 29 -2.18 4.06 -10.66
C ARG A 29 -1.81 3.20 -11.87
N LYS A 30 -1.61 1.89 -11.67
CA LYS A 30 -1.32 0.96 -12.76
C LYS A 30 -2.48 0.85 -13.76
N ALA A 31 -3.72 0.89 -13.30
CA ALA A 31 -4.89 0.88 -14.17
C ALA A 31 -4.95 2.12 -15.07
N LYS A 32 -4.52 3.28 -14.56
CA LYS A 32 -4.32 4.53 -15.31
C LYS A 32 -3.02 4.57 -16.14
N LYS A 33 -2.22 3.50 -16.15
CA LYS A 33 -0.92 3.42 -16.85
C LYS A 33 0.08 4.52 -16.45
N MET A 34 0.01 5.01 -15.22
CA MET A 34 0.93 6.04 -14.71
C MET A 34 2.14 5.41 -14.04
N THR A 35 3.33 6.00 -14.19
CA THR A 35 4.51 5.70 -13.34
C THR A 35 4.35 6.37 -11.96
N GLN A 36 5.22 6.05 -10.99
CA GLN A 36 5.20 6.74 -9.69
C GLN A 36 5.55 8.23 -9.85
N GLU A 37 6.50 8.52 -10.74
CA GLU A 37 6.92 9.86 -11.14
C GLU A 37 5.74 10.64 -11.74
N ASN A 38 4.97 10.02 -12.64
CA ASN A 38 3.79 10.67 -13.25
C ASN A 38 2.74 11.03 -12.21
N LEU A 39 2.45 10.13 -11.26
CA LEU A 39 1.49 10.42 -10.18
C LEU A 39 2.01 11.50 -9.24
N ALA A 40 3.31 11.45 -8.90
CA ALA A 40 3.94 12.42 -8.03
C ALA A 40 3.90 13.83 -8.63
N ALA A 41 4.24 13.97 -9.91
CA ALA A 41 4.16 15.23 -10.64
C ALA A 41 2.72 15.77 -10.68
N ALA A 42 1.73 14.91 -10.92
CA ALA A 42 0.32 15.31 -10.99
C ALA A 42 -0.25 15.82 -9.66
N VAL A 43 0.27 15.34 -8.52
CA VAL A 43 -0.13 15.80 -7.16
C VAL A 43 0.92 16.71 -6.51
N GLN A 44 1.91 17.18 -7.28
CA GLN A 44 2.95 18.13 -6.86
C GLN A 44 3.76 17.67 -5.61
N VAL A 45 4.17 16.41 -5.60
CA VAL A 45 5.06 15.85 -4.57
C VAL A 45 6.26 15.15 -5.21
N ASP A 46 7.27 14.85 -4.40
CA ASP A 46 8.39 14.01 -4.85
C ASP A 46 7.96 12.56 -5.06
N GLN A 47 8.58 11.90 -6.03
CA GLN A 47 8.34 10.48 -6.32
C GLN A 47 8.52 9.59 -5.08
N GLN A 48 9.45 9.95 -4.18
CA GLN A 48 9.68 9.23 -2.93
C GLN A 48 8.42 9.19 -2.05
N ALA A 49 7.59 10.24 -2.04
CA ALA A 49 6.35 10.27 -1.28
C ALA A 49 5.37 9.20 -1.79
N ILE A 50 5.18 9.11 -3.12
CA ILE A 50 4.36 8.07 -3.75
C ILE A 50 4.92 6.68 -3.47
N SER A 51 6.25 6.51 -3.57
CA SER A 51 6.90 5.25 -3.25
C SER A 51 6.67 4.82 -1.80
N LEU A 52 6.78 5.73 -0.83
CA LEU A 52 6.51 5.44 0.58
C LEU A 52 5.04 5.08 0.82
N ILE A 53 4.10 5.76 0.16
CA ILE A 53 2.66 5.44 0.21
C ILE A 53 2.43 4.02 -0.32
N GLU A 54 2.91 3.71 -1.52
CA GLU A 54 2.70 2.41 -2.18
C GLU A 54 3.44 1.23 -1.53
N ASN A 55 4.30 1.52 -0.56
CA ASN A 55 5.01 0.52 0.25
C ASN A 55 4.52 0.48 1.71
N ALA A 56 3.45 1.20 2.06
CA ALA A 56 2.90 1.30 3.41
C ALA A 56 3.94 1.81 4.44
N ARG A 57 4.73 2.82 4.08
CA ARG A 57 5.79 3.40 4.92
C ARG A 57 5.55 4.87 5.32
N SER A 58 4.52 5.52 4.78
CA SER A 58 4.13 6.89 5.14
C SER A 58 2.76 6.97 5.81
N ASN A 59 2.50 8.09 6.48
CA ASN A 59 1.18 8.50 6.93
C ASN A 59 0.82 9.80 6.17
N PRO A 60 0.30 9.69 4.93
CA PRO A 60 0.00 10.86 4.11
C PRO A 60 -1.16 11.67 4.72
N ALA A 61 -1.11 13.00 4.54
CA ALA A 61 -2.20 13.89 4.91
C ALA A 61 -3.44 13.63 4.05
N ILE A 62 -4.62 13.88 4.61
CA ILE A 62 -5.91 13.64 3.94
C ILE A 62 -6.02 14.41 2.61
N LEU A 63 -5.50 15.64 2.53
CA LEU A 63 -5.52 16.46 1.31
C LEU A 63 -4.69 15.84 0.17
N LEU A 64 -3.58 15.18 0.50
CA LEU A 64 -2.80 14.46 -0.51
C LEU A 64 -3.56 13.22 -1.02
N LEU A 65 -4.31 12.55 -0.15
CA LEU A 65 -5.13 11.41 -0.55
C LEU A 65 -6.27 11.83 -1.48
N ASP A 66 -6.92 12.96 -1.19
CA ASP A 66 -7.97 13.54 -2.03
C ASP A 66 -7.44 13.92 -3.43
N ALA A 67 -6.27 14.54 -3.50
CA ALA A 67 -5.59 14.84 -4.77
C ALA A 67 -5.23 13.57 -5.55
N ILE A 68 -4.72 12.53 -4.86
CA ILE A 68 -4.41 11.23 -5.48
C ILE A 68 -5.68 10.58 -6.03
N ALA A 69 -6.77 10.55 -5.26
CA ALA A 69 -8.05 10.00 -5.69
C ALA A 69 -8.55 10.70 -6.97
N SER A 70 -8.54 12.03 -6.95
CA SER A 70 -8.92 12.88 -8.09
C SER A 70 -8.10 12.58 -9.35
N VAL A 71 -6.76 12.58 -9.25
CA VAL A 71 -5.86 12.28 -10.38
C VAL A 71 -6.06 10.86 -10.91
N LEU A 72 -6.31 9.90 -10.01
CA LEU A 72 -6.58 8.52 -10.37
C LEU A 72 -8.02 8.28 -10.85
N GLY A 73 -8.88 9.31 -10.87
CA GLY A 73 -10.28 9.21 -11.24
C GLY A 73 -11.03 8.18 -10.41
N ALA A 74 -10.80 8.19 -9.10
CA ALA A 74 -11.36 7.26 -8.13
C ALA A 74 -11.98 8.03 -6.97
N GLU A 75 -12.91 7.39 -6.26
CA GLU A 75 -13.47 7.94 -5.02
C GLU A 75 -12.50 7.71 -3.85
N MET A 76 -12.63 8.52 -2.80
CA MET A 76 -11.79 8.39 -1.60
C MET A 76 -11.91 7.00 -0.95
N VAL A 77 -13.09 6.39 -1.01
CA VAL A 77 -13.35 5.03 -0.51
C VAL A 77 -12.60 3.94 -1.30
N ASP A 78 -12.30 4.17 -2.58
CA ASP A 78 -11.58 3.21 -3.42
C ASP A 78 -10.12 3.06 -3.01
N LEU A 79 -9.55 4.11 -2.39
CA LEU A 79 -8.21 4.06 -1.80
C LEU A 79 -8.15 3.07 -0.62
N PHE A 80 -9.29 2.74 -0.02
CA PHE A 80 -9.39 1.84 1.14
C PHE A 80 -10.26 0.60 0.89
N ASP A 81 -10.57 0.28 -0.39
CA ASP A 81 -11.40 -0.88 -0.75
C ASP A 81 -10.85 -2.18 -0.12
N PRO A 82 -11.61 -2.83 0.80
CA PRO A 82 -11.19 -4.03 1.49
C PRO A 82 -11.12 -5.28 0.60
N LYS A 83 -11.66 -5.24 -0.63
CA LYS A 83 -11.56 -6.34 -1.60
C LYS A 83 -10.13 -6.56 -2.08
N THR A 84 -9.29 -5.53 -2.01
CA THR A 84 -7.88 -5.66 -2.36
C THR A 84 -7.18 -6.57 -1.36
N ARG A 85 -6.61 -7.66 -1.87
CA ARG A 85 -5.89 -8.65 -1.06
C ARG A 85 -4.63 -8.01 -0.49
N VAL A 86 -4.71 -7.61 0.77
CA VAL A 86 -3.54 -7.30 1.59
C VAL A 86 -3.44 -8.36 2.66
N GLY A 87 -2.27 -9.00 2.76
CA GLY A 87 -2.04 -10.11 3.67
C GLY A 87 -2.61 -9.78 5.05
N ARG A 88 -3.54 -10.61 5.52
CA ARG A 88 -4.01 -10.51 6.91
C ARG A 88 -2.76 -10.69 7.76
N SER A 89 -2.53 -9.77 8.69
CA SER A 89 -1.39 -9.77 9.60
C SER A 89 -0.94 -11.19 9.97
N SER A 90 0.38 -11.40 9.96
CA SER A 90 1.11 -12.68 10.00
C SER A 90 0.62 -13.72 11.02
N GLN A 91 -0.17 -13.33 12.02
CA GLN A 91 -0.78 -14.27 12.97
C GLN A 91 -1.90 -15.15 12.36
N ASN A 92 -2.66 -14.67 11.37
CA ASN A 92 -3.74 -15.48 10.76
C ASN A 92 -3.25 -16.38 9.61
N ASP A 93 -2.15 -16.01 8.97
CA ASP A 93 -1.57 -16.76 7.86
C ASP A 93 -0.78 -17.98 8.35
N GLU A 94 -0.16 -17.91 9.54
CA GLU A 94 0.46 -19.07 10.20
C GLU A 94 -0.57 -20.13 10.60
N ALA A 95 -1.70 -19.71 11.19
CA ALA A 95 -2.81 -20.59 11.50
C ALA A 95 -3.39 -21.25 10.23
N SER A 96 -3.53 -20.48 9.15
CA SER A 96 -4.07 -20.97 7.87
C SER A 96 -3.09 -21.92 7.14
N ARG A 97 -1.78 -21.65 7.20
CA ARG A 97 -0.73 -22.54 6.66
C ARG A 97 -0.61 -23.83 7.47
N SER A 98 -0.70 -23.74 8.80
CA SER A 98 -0.69 -24.91 9.71
C SER A 98 -1.94 -25.78 9.51
N ALA A 99 -3.12 -25.19 9.36
CA ALA A 99 -4.36 -25.89 9.05
C ALA A 99 -4.33 -26.60 7.68
N ARG A 100 -3.74 -25.97 6.66
CA ARG A 100 -3.58 -26.57 5.32
C ARG A 100 -2.60 -27.76 5.34
N LYS A 101 -1.52 -27.68 6.13
CA LYS A 101 -0.52 -28.76 6.27
C LYS A 101 -1.05 -29.98 7.03
N ARG A 102 -2.00 -29.79 7.96
CA ARG A 102 -2.69 -30.88 8.67
C ARG A 102 -3.70 -31.64 7.80
N ARG A 103 -4.29 -30.97 6.79
CA ARG A 103 -5.27 -31.57 5.87
C ARG A 103 -4.66 -32.40 4.74
N THR A 104 -3.38 -32.22 4.43
CA THR A 104 -2.66 -32.95 3.36
C THR A 104 -1.77 -34.08 3.89
N LYS A 105 -1.87 -34.42 5.18
CA LYS A 105 -1.07 -35.49 5.83
C LYS A 105 -1.91 -36.74 6.10
N VAL A 106 -2.79 -37.10 5.16
CA VAL A 106 -3.51 -38.38 5.12
C VAL A 106 -3.03 -39.12 3.88
#